data_AF-A0A075FXU9-F1
#
_entry.id   AF-A0A075FXU9-F1
#
_cell.length_a   1.000
_cell.length_b   1.000
_cell.length_c   1.000
_cell.angle_alpha   90.00
_cell.angle_beta   90.00
_cell.angle_gamma   90.00
#
_symmetry.space_group_name_H-M   'P 1'
#
loop_
_entity.id
_entity.type
_entity.pdbx_description
1 polymer ?
#
loop_
_entity_poly.entity_id
_entity_poly.type
_entity_poly.pdbx_seq_one_letter_code
_entity_poly.pdbx_strand_id
1 'polypeptide(L)'
;LNSIKDLNKLKHDTELLKFAADAKTLHRLLGYNPNRHSFRHHEYDPLEHDLLIIDEGSMIDQELMVRLLRASNSKLPYLLPVQRILILGDSRQLPSVGNGAVLMELTEDSDQKGADSYGNPVPVVKLLKNYRQKISDTAGRNILGVASIVNEMGINPCPELLFDAESPDSEAILRLKSLEDSVMENVMFLNQENNFNQLKDFGKWWYDKFFKDEKFIQLAQKEYSFEVPESIENDLNYLFNYLKRFRILTATQVFSTGAKVLNKIIRLLWLMENEANLLNSEHFPGEPVIVTENNYRLRLFNGDQGIFLNCLNSETKKLELKAVFEVEGKVKTFYGHQLHHLQSAYASTVHKSQGAEFDHLALILPELSIDPIIGKPEPGRMRNIMSREMLYTALTRAKKSVLILGEKTVLETAALNKEKRYSGLGSIIRSKMS
;
A
#
# COMPACT_ATOMS: atom_id res chain seq x y z
N LEU A 1 0.20 17.13 -4.03
CA LEU A 1 0.67 18.53 -4.19
C LEU A 1 0.85 19.27 -2.86
N ASN A 2 0.02 19.05 -1.83
CA ASN A 2 0.19 19.66 -0.49
C ASN A 2 1.49 19.29 0.27
N SER A 3 2.31 18.37 -0.25
CA SER A 3 3.60 17.99 0.33
C SER A 3 4.80 18.78 -0.21
N ILE A 4 4.58 19.71 -1.17
CA ILE A 4 5.65 20.55 -1.70
C ILE A 4 6.01 21.59 -0.65
N LYS A 5 7.20 21.46 -0.05
CA LYS A 5 7.79 22.51 0.79
C LYS A 5 7.90 23.78 -0.03
N ASP A 6 7.54 24.91 0.57
CA ASP A 6 7.60 26.24 -0.05
C ASP A 6 6.65 26.50 -1.22
N LEU A 7 5.48 25.84 -1.25
CA LEU A 7 4.42 26.12 -2.23
C LEU A 7 4.06 27.62 -2.32
N ASN A 8 4.10 28.33 -1.18
CA ASN A 8 3.88 29.77 -1.09
C ASN A 8 4.91 30.63 -1.85
N LYS A 9 6.10 30.08 -2.18
CA LYS A 9 7.15 30.78 -2.96
C LYS A 9 6.98 30.58 -4.46
N LEU A 10 6.11 29.66 -4.88
CA LEU A 10 5.85 29.32 -6.28
C LEU A 10 4.56 29.99 -6.76
N LYS A 11 4.68 31.23 -7.24
CA LYS A 11 3.52 32.06 -7.65
C LYS A 11 2.70 31.43 -8.78
N HIS A 12 3.34 30.81 -9.77
CA HIS A 12 2.63 30.18 -10.89
C HIS A 12 1.89 28.92 -10.45
N ASP A 13 2.50 28.08 -9.61
CA ASP A 13 1.86 26.87 -9.08
C ASP A 13 0.67 27.18 -8.18
N THR A 14 0.78 28.24 -7.36
CA THR A 14 -0.34 28.71 -6.52
C THR A 14 -1.49 29.30 -7.34
N GLU A 15 -1.22 29.93 -8.49
CA GLU A 15 -2.27 30.34 -9.43
C GLU A 15 -2.92 29.14 -10.12
N LEU A 16 -2.14 28.17 -10.60
CA LEU A 16 -2.65 26.93 -11.21
C LEU A 16 -3.55 26.15 -10.23
N LEU A 17 -3.18 26.10 -8.95
CA LEU A 17 -3.98 25.44 -7.91
C LEU A 17 -5.36 26.07 -7.71
N LYS A 18 -5.56 27.36 -8.03
CA LYS A 18 -6.89 27.98 -7.97
C LYS A 18 -7.84 27.46 -9.05
N PHE A 19 -7.29 26.96 -10.16
CA PHE A 19 -8.05 26.40 -11.29
C PHE A 19 -8.06 24.86 -11.29
N ALA A 20 -7.14 24.22 -10.56
CA ALA A 20 -7.09 22.78 -10.44
C ALA A 20 -8.31 22.26 -9.67
N ALA A 21 -9.02 21.31 -10.27
CA ALA A 21 -10.09 20.60 -9.58
C ALA A 21 -9.53 19.76 -8.43
N ASP A 22 -10.34 19.56 -7.38
CA ASP A 22 -10.00 18.67 -6.28
C ASP A 22 -9.66 17.26 -6.79
N ALA A 23 -8.60 16.68 -6.24
CA ALA A 23 -8.23 15.30 -6.51
C ALA A 23 -9.35 14.35 -6.07
N LYS A 24 -9.76 13.45 -6.95
CA LYS A 24 -10.81 12.45 -6.72
C LYS A 24 -10.29 11.08 -7.08
N THR A 25 -10.80 10.05 -6.39
CA THR A 25 -10.62 8.67 -6.85
C THR A 25 -11.30 8.49 -8.22
N LEU A 26 -10.78 7.59 -9.07
CA LEU A 26 -11.38 7.33 -10.39
C LEU A 26 -12.84 6.91 -10.30
N HIS A 27 -13.21 6.15 -9.26
CA HIS A 27 -14.61 5.78 -9.00
C HIS A 27 -15.50 7.00 -8.73
N ARG A 28 -15.02 7.99 -7.97
CA ARG A 28 -15.76 9.23 -7.70
C ARG A 28 -15.82 10.12 -8.94
N LEU A 29 -14.74 10.20 -9.71
CA LEU A 29 -14.68 10.95 -10.98
C LEU A 29 -15.68 10.39 -12.00
N LEU A 30 -15.73 9.07 -12.18
CA LEU A 30 -16.61 8.41 -13.14
C LEU A 30 -18.05 8.22 -12.63
N GLY A 31 -18.34 8.64 -11.39
CA GLY A 31 -19.67 8.54 -10.79
C GLY A 31 -20.12 7.09 -10.60
N TYR A 32 -19.28 6.25 -9.98
CA TYR A 32 -19.60 4.86 -9.71
C TYR A 32 -20.79 4.71 -8.76
N ASN A 33 -21.75 3.87 -9.15
CA ASN A 33 -22.91 3.49 -8.37
C ASN A 33 -22.75 2.04 -7.90
N PRO A 34 -22.56 1.80 -6.58
CA PRO A 34 -22.36 0.45 -6.05
C PRO A 34 -23.59 -0.45 -6.22
N ASN A 35 -24.82 0.09 -6.16
CA ASN A 35 -26.04 -0.73 -6.21
C ASN A 35 -26.29 -1.28 -7.61
N ARG A 36 -25.84 -0.56 -8.65
CA ARG A 36 -26.02 -0.95 -10.05
C ARG A 36 -24.75 -1.51 -10.68
N HIS A 37 -23.63 -1.50 -9.96
CA HIS A 37 -22.29 -1.76 -10.48
C HIS A 37 -22.01 -1.02 -11.80
N SER A 38 -22.50 0.22 -11.89
CA SER A 38 -22.48 1.03 -13.11
C SER A 38 -21.79 2.36 -12.87
N PHE A 39 -21.28 2.96 -13.92
CA PHE A 39 -20.68 4.29 -13.88
C PHE A 39 -21.62 5.28 -14.56
N ARG A 40 -21.73 6.47 -13.98
CA ARG A 40 -22.53 7.55 -14.57
C ARG A 40 -21.90 8.02 -15.88
N HIS A 41 -20.60 8.30 -15.86
CA HIS A 41 -19.94 8.90 -17.00
C HIS A 41 -19.53 7.85 -18.03
N HIS A 42 -19.82 8.15 -19.30
CA HIS A 42 -19.55 7.32 -20.48
C HIS A 42 -19.52 8.22 -21.72
N GLU A 43 -19.37 7.66 -22.92
CA GLU A 43 -19.19 8.44 -24.15
C GLU A 43 -20.37 9.36 -24.53
N TYR A 44 -21.55 9.20 -23.90
CA TYR A 44 -22.74 10.06 -24.09
C TYR A 44 -23.11 10.88 -22.83
N ASP A 45 -22.37 10.72 -21.73
CA ASP A 45 -22.35 11.61 -20.55
C ASP A 45 -20.86 11.77 -20.16
N PRO A 46 -20.03 12.41 -21.01
CA PRO A 46 -18.58 12.34 -20.92
C PRO A 46 -18.03 13.27 -19.83
N LEU A 47 -16.74 13.12 -19.53
CA LEU A 47 -16.04 13.99 -18.59
C LEU A 47 -15.81 15.37 -19.20
N GLU A 48 -16.23 16.40 -18.48
CA GLU A 48 -16.07 17.82 -18.87
C GLU A 48 -14.71 18.37 -18.43
N HIS A 49 -13.61 17.70 -18.81
CA HIS A 49 -12.25 18.09 -18.43
C HIS A 49 -11.35 18.18 -19.65
N ASP A 50 -10.48 19.19 -19.71
CA ASP A 50 -9.51 19.33 -20.81
C ASP A 50 -8.28 18.43 -20.64
N LEU A 51 -7.88 18.23 -19.37
CA LEU A 51 -6.71 17.47 -18.95
C LEU A 51 -7.07 16.56 -17.79
N LEU A 52 -6.74 15.28 -17.90
CA LEU A 52 -6.78 14.33 -16.79
C LEU A 52 -5.37 13.95 -16.39
N ILE A 53 -5.05 14.12 -15.11
CA ILE A 53 -3.80 13.63 -14.49
C ILE A 53 -4.19 12.52 -13.54
N ILE A 54 -3.61 11.34 -13.73
CA ILE A 54 -3.93 10.15 -12.97
C ILE A 54 -2.66 9.67 -12.30
N ASP A 55 -2.68 9.67 -10.97
CA ASP A 55 -1.58 9.15 -10.16
C ASP A 55 -1.81 7.68 -9.79
N GLU A 56 -0.75 6.98 -9.40
CA GLU A 56 -0.77 5.54 -9.05
C GLU A 56 -1.37 4.66 -10.16
N GLY A 57 -1.02 4.93 -11.42
CA GLY A 57 -1.56 4.28 -12.61
C GLY A 57 -1.33 2.77 -12.69
N SER A 58 -0.38 2.22 -11.92
CA SER A 58 -0.16 0.77 -11.78
C SER A 58 -1.37 0.06 -11.16
N MET A 59 -2.17 0.76 -10.37
CA MET A 59 -3.38 0.25 -9.72
C MET A 59 -4.61 0.22 -10.64
N ILE A 60 -4.52 0.75 -11.88
CA ILE A 60 -5.65 0.80 -12.81
C ILE A 60 -5.76 -0.55 -13.55
N ASP A 61 -6.89 -1.22 -13.34
CA ASP A 61 -7.23 -2.43 -14.10
C ASP A 61 -7.78 -2.11 -15.49
N GLN A 62 -7.88 -3.15 -16.33
CA GLN A 62 -8.36 -3.01 -17.70
C GLN A 62 -9.79 -2.46 -17.78
N GLU A 63 -10.68 -2.86 -16.87
CA GLU A 63 -12.09 -2.48 -16.89
C GLU A 63 -12.27 -0.99 -16.59
N LEU A 64 -11.57 -0.49 -15.57
CA LEU A 64 -11.54 0.89 -15.18
C LEU A 64 -10.86 1.76 -16.24
N MET A 65 -9.78 1.29 -16.86
CA MET A 65 -9.14 1.99 -17.99
C MET A 65 -10.11 2.14 -19.16
N VAL A 66 -10.82 1.08 -19.56
CA VAL A 66 -11.80 1.13 -20.67
C VAL A 66 -12.91 2.13 -20.35
N ARG A 67 -13.43 2.13 -19.12
CA ARG A 67 -14.46 3.09 -18.70
C ARG A 67 -13.96 4.53 -18.71
N LEU A 68 -12.75 4.76 -18.22
CA LEU A 68 -12.11 6.06 -18.26
C LEU A 68 -11.97 6.57 -19.70
N LEU A 69 -11.45 5.75 -20.61
CA LEU A 69 -11.27 6.12 -22.01
C LEU A 69 -12.61 6.39 -22.72
N ARG A 70 -13.65 5.60 -22.43
CA ARG A 70 -15.01 5.85 -22.95
C ARG A 70 -15.58 7.16 -22.44
N ALA A 71 -15.51 7.40 -21.13
CA ALA A 71 -15.97 8.64 -20.52
C ALA A 71 -15.17 9.86 -21.00
N SER A 72 -13.91 9.67 -21.40
CA SER A 72 -13.06 10.73 -21.95
C SER A 72 -13.32 11.00 -23.44
N ASN A 73 -13.97 10.08 -24.15
CA ASN A 73 -14.19 10.16 -25.59
C ASN A 73 -15.63 10.54 -25.93
N SER A 74 -15.95 11.84 -25.82
CA SER A 74 -17.27 12.38 -26.12
C SER A 74 -17.76 11.99 -27.53
N LYS A 75 -18.97 11.43 -27.60
CA LYS A 75 -19.74 11.25 -28.85
C LYS A 75 -20.77 12.37 -29.06
N LEU A 76 -20.80 13.35 -28.16
CA LEU A 76 -21.70 14.50 -28.26
C LEU A 76 -21.06 15.56 -29.18
N PRO A 77 -21.82 16.13 -30.14
CA PRO A 77 -21.26 17.06 -31.13
C PRO A 77 -20.83 18.40 -30.53
N TYR A 78 -21.34 18.76 -29.35
CA TYR A 78 -21.10 20.04 -28.68
C TYR A 78 -20.08 19.97 -27.54
N LEU A 79 -19.59 18.78 -27.19
CA LEU A 79 -18.64 18.59 -26.10
C LEU A 79 -17.41 17.87 -26.64
N LEU A 80 -16.26 18.51 -26.52
CA LEU A 80 -15.01 17.94 -27.00
C LEU A 80 -14.57 16.76 -26.11
N PRO A 81 -13.94 15.73 -26.69
CA PRO A 81 -13.21 14.73 -25.90
C PRO A 81 -12.13 15.39 -25.04
N VAL A 82 -11.77 14.71 -23.95
CA VAL A 82 -10.61 15.07 -23.13
C VAL A 82 -9.38 15.09 -24.04
N GLN A 83 -8.70 16.23 -24.11
CA GLN A 83 -7.63 16.44 -25.08
C GLN A 83 -6.33 15.75 -24.65
N ARG A 84 -6.11 15.59 -23.34
CA ARG A 84 -4.89 14.98 -22.81
C ARG A 84 -5.16 14.16 -21.55
N ILE A 85 -4.59 12.96 -21.53
CA ILE A 85 -4.57 12.07 -20.35
C ILE A 85 -3.11 11.78 -20.02
N LEU A 86 -2.69 12.16 -18.81
CA LEU A 86 -1.36 11.87 -18.27
C LEU A 86 -1.51 10.81 -17.19
N ILE A 87 -0.89 9.64 -17.39
CA ILE A 87 -0.85 8.56 -16.41
C ILE A 87 0.53 8.55 -15.77
N LEU A 88 0.57 8.74 -14.46
CA LEU A 88 1.76 8.66 -13.63
C LEU A 88 1.68 7.36 -12.84
N GLY A 89 2.79 6.65 -12.75
CA GLY A 89 2.86 5.43 -11.97
C GLY A 89 4.16 4.69 -12.22
N ASP A 90 4.35 3.62 -11.47
CA ASP A 90 5.52 2.77 -11.56
C ASP A 90 5.13 1.42 -12.16
N SER A 91 5.57 1.15 -13.38
CA SER A 91 5.23 -0.09 -14.10
C SER A 91 5.92 -1.33 -13.53
N ARG A 92 6.86 -1.18 -12.58
CA ARG A 92 7.50 -2.29 -11.88
C ARG A 92 6.82 -2.64 -10.55
N GLN A 93 5.89 -1.80 -10.10
CA GLN A 93 5.06 -2.12 -8.94
C GLN A 93 4.04 -3.20 -9.28
N LEU A 94 3.51 -3.78 -8.21
CA LEU A 94 2.45 -4.76 -8.24
C LEU A 94 1.27 -4.23 -9.07
N PRO A 95 0.79 -4.99 -10.07
CA PRO A 95 -0.31 -4.56 -10.91
C PRO A 95 -1.61 -4.45 -10.09
N SER A 96 -2.61 -3.79 -10.68
CA SER A 96 -3.97 -3.74 -10.12
C SER A 96 -4.47 -5.13 -9.72
N VAL A 97 -5.33 -5.21 -8.70
CA VAL A 97 -5.96 -6.48 -8.28
C VAL A 97 -6.85 -7.05 -9.39
N GLY A 98 -7.46 -6.19 -10.20
CA GLY A 98 -8.29 -6.57 -11.35
C GLY A 98 -7.52 -7.18 -12.51
N ASN A 99 -8.21 -7.41 -13.62
CA ASN A 99 -7.62 -8.05 -14.80
C ASN A 99 -6.68 -7.10 -15.54
N GLY A 100 -5.55 -7.65 -16.00
CA GLY A 100 -4.58 -6.94 -16.82
C GLY A 100 -3.54 -6.15 -16.05
N ALA A 101 -2.46 -5.79 -16.75
CA ALA A 101 -1.40 -4.91 -16.26
C ALA A 101 -1.24 -3.72 -17.23
N VAL A 102 -2.25 -2.84 -17.25
CA VAL A 102 -2.39 -1.79 -18.27
C VAL A 102 -1.14 -0.91 -18.35
N LEU A 103 -0.69 -0.33 -17.22
CA LEU A 103 0.49 0.54 -17.22
C LEU A 103 1.77 -0.18 -17.68
N MET A 104 1.93 -1.45 -17.29
CA MET A 104 3.07 -2.26 -17.73
C MET A 104 3.05 -2.43 -19.25
N GLU A 105 1.93 -2.88 -19.83
CA GLU A 105 1.81 -3.11 -21.28
C GLU A 105 1.92 -1.82 -22.12
N LEU A 106 1.48 -0.68 -21.56
CA LEU A 106 1.62 0.64 -22.20
C LEU A 106 3.05 1.19 -22.16
N THR A 107 3.90 0.70 -21.25
CA THR A 107 5.27 1.19 -21.04
C THR A 107 6.35 0.20 -21.49
N GLU A 108 5.95 -0.99 -21.97
CA GLU A 108 6.84 -1.95 -22.60
C GLU A 108 7.46 -1.35 -23.86
N ASP A 109 8.79 -1.23 -23.86
CA ASP A 109 9.56 -0.89 -25.05
C ASP A 109 9.71 -2.16 -25.91
N SER A 110 9.60 -2.00 -27.22
CA SER A 110 9.78 -3.07 -28.19
C SER A 110 11.24 -3.49 -28.28
N ASP A 111 11.75 -4.24 -27.31
CA ASP A 111 13.11 -4.80 -27.35
C ASP A 111 13.24 -6.05 -28.25
N GLN A 112 12.20 -6.42 -28.99
CA GLN A 112 12.35 -7.41 -30.05
C GLN A 112 12.83 -6.72 -31.32
N LYS A 113 14.16 -6.79 -31.53
CA LYS A 113 14.86 -6.55 -32.80
C LYS A 113 14.40 -7.54 -33.89
N GLY A 114 13.12 -7.49 -34.26
CA GLY A 114 12.56 -8.07 -35.47
C GLY A 114 12.29 -6.95 -36.47
N ALA A 115 12.45 -7.23 -37.76
CA ALA A 115 12.36 -6.24 -38.84
C ALA A 115 11.00 -5.53 -38.98
N ASP A 116 9.98 -5.93 -38.20
CA ASP A 116 8.62 -5.37 -38.19
C ASP A 116 8.26 -4.68 -36.85
N SER A 117 9.24 -4.20 -36.08
CA SER A 117 9.01 -3.54 -34.79
C SER A 117 8.56 -2.09 -34.96
N TYR A 118 7.25 -1.86 -35.06
CA TYR A 118 6.67 -0.53 -34.87
C TYR A 118 6.93 -0.04 -33.43
N GLY A 119 7.38 1.22 -33.29
CA GLY A 119 7.62 1.83 -31.99
C GLY A 119 6.35 1.90 -31.13
N ASN A 120 6.50 2.06 -29.81
CA ASN A 120 5.37 2.21 -28.91
C ASN A 120 4.56 3.47 -29.28
N PRO A 121 3.26 3.35 -29.64
CA PRO A 121 2.46 4.48 -30.09
C PRO A 121 2.08 5.44 -28.95
N VAL A 122 2.24 5.01 -27.70
CA VAL A 122 2.02 5.86 -26.53
C VAL A 122 3.32 6.56 -26.16
N PRO A 123 3.36 7.90 -26.07
CA PRO A 123 4.55 8.60 -25.60
C PRO A 123 4.84 8.24 -24.14
N VAL A 124 5.99 7.62 -23.89
CA VAL A 124 6.45 7.22 -22.56
C VAL A 124 7.65 8.04 -22.15
N VAL A 125 7.61 8.62 -20.94
CA VAL A 125 8.75 9.30 -20.31
C VAL A 125 9.14 8.54 -19.06
N LYS A 126 10.38 8.03 -19.01
CA LYS A 126 10.93 7.32 -17.85
C LYS A 126 11.78 8.27 -17.02
N LEU A 127 11.40 8.48 -15.76
CA LEU A 127 12.21 9.25 -14.81
C LEU A 127 13.24 8.32 -14.17
N LEU A 128 14.53 8.58 -14.41
CA LEU A 128 15.62 7.69 -13.96
C LEU A 128 16.20 8.08 -12.60
N LYS A 129 16.00 9.32 -12.16
CA LYS A 129 16.61 9.85 -10.95
C LYS A 129 15.61 9.92 -9.81
N ASN A 130 15.91 9.22 -8.71
CA ASN A 130 15.13 9.28 -7.49
C ASN A 130 15.67 10.37 -6.55
N TYR A 131 14.80 11.25 -6.07
CA TYR A 131 15.13 12.33 -5.13
C TYR A 131 14.56 12.11 -3.72
N ARG A 132 13.65 11.13 -3.56
CA ARG A 132 12.95 10.82 -2.29
C ARG A 132 13.91 10.28 -1.25
N GLN A 133 14.91 9.54 -1.70
CA GLN A 133 16.03 9.06 -0.91
C GLN A 133 17.23 9.89 -1.33
N LYS A 134 17.58 10.89 -0.51
CA LYS A 134 18.69 11.77 -0.83
C LYS A 134 19.94 10.90 -1.06
N ILE A 135 20.76 11.27 -2.04
CA ILE A 135 22.10 10.67 -2.22
C ILE A 135 22.97 10.85 -0.97
N SER A 136 22.58 11.70 -0.01
CA SER A 136 23.21 11.81 1.30
C SER A 136 22.66 10.84 2.36
N ASP A 137 21.46 10.30 2.18
CA ASP A 137 20.80 9.36 3.10
C ASP A 137 21.20 7.92 2.72
N THR A 138 21.98 7.28 3.58
CA THR A 138 22.50 5.92 3.37
C THR A 138 21.37 4.88 3.37
N ALA A 139 20.39 5.07 4.26
CA ALA A 139 19.31 4.12 4.48
C ALA A 139 18.35 4.08 3.29
N GLY A 140 18.04 5.25 2.74
CA GLY A 140 17.34 5.36 1.47
C GLY A 140 18.09 4.64 0.35
N ARG A 141 19.34 5.04 0.07
CA ARG A 141 20.16 4.45 -1.01
C ARG A 141 20.19 2.92 -0.98
N ASN A 142 20.35 2.31 0.20
CA ASN A 142 20.33 0.87 0.34
C ASN A 142 18.97 0.25 -0.09
N ILE A 143 17.84 0.83 0.33
CA ILE A 143 16.50 0.35 -0.07
C ILE A 143 16.33 0.41 -1.59
N LEU A 144 16.71 1.52 -2.24
CA LEU A 144 16.61 1.63 -3.69
C LEU A 144 17.55 0.69 -4.41
N GLY A 145 18.76 0.50 -3.90
CA GLY A 145 19.73 -0.44 -4.43
C GLY A 145 19.19 -1.87 -4.42
N VAL A 146 18.73 -2.35 -3.27
CA VAL A 146 18.10 -3.68 -3.15
C VAL A 146 16.86 -3.78 -4.05
N ALA A 147 16.01 -2.75 -4.09
CA ALA A 147 14.83 -2.74 -4.96
C ALA A 147 15.19 -2.77 -6.45
N SER A 148 16.31 -2.15 -6.85
CA SER A 148 16.83 -2.18 -8.22
C SER A 148 17.36 -3.56 -8.58
N ILE A 149 18.14 -4.18 -7.68
CA ILE A 149 18.61 -5.56 -7.81
C ILE A 149 17.42 -6.52 -7.99
N VAL A 150 16.38 -6.39 -7.14
CA VAL A 150 15.15 -7.18 -7.27
C VAL A 150 14.54 -7.03 -8.65
N ASN A 151 14.44 -5.82 -9.20
CA ASN A 151 13.92 -5.59 -10.55
C ASN A 151 14.78 -6.19 -11.67
N GLU A 152 16.10 -6.09 -11.54
CA GLU A 152 17.06 -6.60 -12.54
C GLU A 152 17.07 -8.13 -12.64
N MET A 153 16.56 -8.85 -11.64
CA MET A 153 16.39 -10.32 -11.68
C MET A 153 15.58 -10.82 -12.88
N GLY A 154 14.77 -9.96 -13.51
CA GLY A 154 14.08 -10.30 -14.75
C GLY A 154 14.99 -10.42 -15.98
N ILE A 155 16.16 -9.77 -15.95
CA ILE A 155 17.15 -9.74 -17.02
C ILE A 155 18.36 -10.60 -16.64
N ASN A 156 18.87 -10.43 -15.41
CA ASN A 156 20.01 -11.16 -14.86
C ASN A 156 19.61 -11.90 -13.57
N PRO A 157 19.16 -13.17 -13.64
CA PRO A 157 18.62 -13.91 -12.51
C PRO A 157 19.73 -14.45 -11.59
N CYS A 158 20.36 -13.57 -10.80
CA CYS A 158 21.42 -13.90 -9.85
C CYS A 158 21.01 -13.48 -8.42
N PRO A 159 20.22 -14.30 -7.68
CA PRO A 159 19.74 -13.96 -6.33
C PRO A 159 20.84 -13.72 -5.30
N GLU A 160 22.06 -14.21 -5.56
CA GLU A 160 23.24 -13.99 -4.72
C GLU A 160 23.55 -12.50 -4.56
N LEU A 161 23.26 -11.68 -5.59
CA LEU A 161 23.42 -10.22 -5.58
C LEU A 161 22.58 -9.53 -4.51
N LEU A 162 21.50 -10.17 -4.00
CA LEU A 162 20.74 -9.62 -2.87
C LEU A 162 21.61 -9.51 -1.61
N PHE A 163 22.66 -10.31 -1.48
CA PHE A 163 23.51 -10.37 -0.30
C PHE A 163 24.96 -9.99 -0.58
N ASP A 164 25.40 -10.07 -1.84
CA ASP A 164 26.77 -9.79 -2.22
C ASP A 164 26.93 -8.30 -2.55
N ALA A 165 27.73 -7.62 -1.73
CA ALA A 165 28.11 -6.24 -1.95
C ALA A 165 29.45 -6.17 -2.68
N GLU A 166 29.46 -5.78 -3.95
CA GLU A 166 30.72 -5.50 -4.66
C GLU A 166 31.37 -4.17 -4.20
N SER A 167 30.71 -3.37 -3.37
CA SER A 167 31.23 -2.09 -2.87
C SER A 167 30.85 -1.80 -1.39
N PRO A 168 31.65 -0.99 -0.66
CA PRO A 168 31.45 -0.69 0.77
C PRO A 168 30.27 0.24 1.09
N ASP A 169 29.58 0.81 0.10
CA ASP A 169 28.32 1.58 0.25
C ASP A 169 27.09 0.66 0.10
N SER A 170 27.22 -0.60 0.54
CA SER A 170 26.49 -1.74 0.01
C SER A 170 24.98 -1.55 -0.17
N GLU A 171 24.55 -1.64 -1.42
CA GLU A 171 23.15 -1.76 -1.86
C GLU A 171 22.59 -3.18 -1.63
N ALA A 172 23.15 -3.92 -0.67
CA ALA A 172 22.83 -5.31 -0.38
C ALA A 172 22.06 -5.46 0.94
N ILE A 173 21.41 -6.61 1.11
CA ILE A 173 20.64 -6.97 2.29
C ILE A 173 21.58 -7.39 3.43
N LEU A 174 21.43 -6.73 4.58
CA LEU A 174 22.18 -7.05 5.80
C LEU A 174 21.60 -8.29 6.50
N ARG A 175 22.40 -9.34 6.66
CA ARG A 175 21.97 -10.57 7.36
C ARG A 175 22.03 -10.38 8.88
N LEU A 176 20.92 -10.69 9.55
CA LEU A 176 20.81 -10.67 11.01
C LEU A 176 20.93 -12.09 11.57
N LYS A 177 21.45 -12.22 12.80
CA LYS A 177 21.42 -13.48 13.55
C LYS A 177 20.20 -13.55 14.45
N SER A 178 19.78 -12.41 15.01
CA SER A 178 18.57 -12.31 15.82
C SER A 178 17.84 -10.97 15.62
N LEU A 179 16.65 -10.83 16.22
CA LEU A 179 15.85 -9.61 16.15
C LEU A 179 16.48 -8.45 16.94
N GLU A 180 17.27 -8.77 17.96
CA GLU A 180 17.98 -7.80 18.80
C GLU A 180 19.09 -7.07 18.04
N ASP A 181 19.71 -7.72 17.05
CA ASP A 181 20.73 -7.14 16.16
C ASP A 181 20.18 -6.06 15.22
N SER A 182 18.86 -5.88 15.20
CA SER A 182 18.19 -5.04 14.21
C SER A 182 18.37 -3.54 14.50
N VAL A 183 19.23 -2.89 13.70
CA VAL A 183 19.61 -1.47 13.80
C VAL A 183 18.58 -0.49 13.23
N MET A 184 17.48 -0.98 12.63
CA MET A 184 16.41 -0.14 12.05
C MET A 184 16.89 0.82 10.95
N GLU A 185 17.98 0.47 10.27
CA GLU A 185 18.51 1.15 9.10
C GLU A 185 18.71 0.12 7.99
N ASN A 186 18.66 0.57 6.72
CA ASN A 186 18.85 -0.27 5.55
C ASN A 186 17.81 -1.40 5.41
N VAL A 187 18.01 -2.29 4.44
CA VAL A 187 17.29 -3.54 4.28
C VAL A 187 18.05 -4.63 5.03
N MET A 188 17.37 -5.23 6.00
CA MET A 188 17.86 -6.31 6.84
C MET A 188 17.06 -7.58 6.57
N PHE A 189 17.69 -8.73 6.78
CA PHE A 189 17.06 -10.04 6.61
C PHE A 189 17.39 -10.96 7.78
N LEU A 190 16.34 -11.47 8.41
CA LEU A 190 16.42 -12.54 9.40
C LEU A 190 15.91 -13.84 8.80
N ASN A 191 16.82 -14.79 8.59
CA ASN A 191 16.52 -16.09 8.02
C ASN A 191 15.85 -17.00 9.07
N GLN A 192 14.56 -17.32 8.89
CA GLN A 192 13.78 -18.17 9.80
C GLN A 192 12.56 -18.79 9.11
N GLU A 193 11.97 -19.83 9.70
CA GLU A 193 10.82 -20.56 9.11
C GLU A 193 9.47 -19.80 9.16
N ASN A 194 9.37 -18.74 9.97
CA ASN A 194 8.12 -17.99 10.23
C ASN A 194 6.95 -18.85 10.72
N ASN A 195 7.20 -19.89 11.52
CA ASN A 195 6.13 -20.62 12.18
C ASN A 195 5.49 -19.77 13.29
N PHE A 196 4.38 -20.24 13.86
CA PHE A 196 3.60 -19.48 14.84
C PHE A 196 4.44 -18.97 16.04
N ASN A 197 5.43 -19.74 16.50
CA ASN A 197 6.28 -19.33 17.62
C ASN A 197 7.20 -18.17 17.22
N GLN A 198 7.88 -18.23 16.08
CA GLN A 198 8.72 -17.10 15.66
C GLN A 198 7.89 -15.85 15.32
N LEU A 199 6.67 -16.01 14.80
CA LEU A 199 5.77 -14.86 14.61
C LEU A 199 5.32 -14.25 15.94
N LYS A 200 5.15 -15.07 16.98
CA LYS A 200 4.87 -14.60 18.34
C LYS A 200 6.07 -13.85 18.92
N ASP A 201 7.28 -14.38 18.75
CA ASP A 201 8.51 -13.73 19.20
C ASP A 201 8.73 -12.39 18.48
N PHE A 202 8.52 -12.36 17.16
CA PHE A 202 8.51 -11.13 16.37
C PHE A 202 7.44 -10.14 16.86
N GLY A 203 6.20 -10.61 17.08
CA GLY A 203 5.11 -9.78 17.58
C GLY A 203 5.44 -9.15 18.94
N LYS A 204 6.08 -9.92 19.82
CA LYS A 204 6.56 -9.42 21.13
C LYS A 204 7.66 -8.38 20.97
N TRP A 205 8.70 -8.68 20.18
CA TRP A 205 9.76 -7.74 19.87
C TRP A 205 9.22 -6.43 19.28
N TRP A 206 8.27 -6.54 18.34
CA TRP A 206 7.63 -5.38 17.71
C TRP A 206 6.83 -4.57 18.73
N TYR A 207 6.05 -5.26 19.58
CA TYR A 207 5.27 -4.63 20.64
C TYR A 207 6.17 -3.84 21.59
N ASP A 208 7.23 -4.48 22.11
CA ASP A 208 8.14 -3.88 23.08
C ASP A 208 8.93 -2.70 22.50
N LYS A 209 9.33 -2.77 21.22
CA LYS A 209 10.15 -1.75 20.57
C LYS A 209 9.35 -0.60 19.96
N PHE A 210 8.12 -0.84 19.49
CA PHE A 210 7.34 0.11 18.68
C PHE A 210 5.92 0.37 19.12
N PHE A 211 5.34 -0.43 20.02
CA PHE A 211 3.95 -0.21 20.42
C PHE A 211 3.82 0.20 21.88
N LYS A 212 4.79 -0.20 22.72
CA LYS A 212 4.89 0.16 24.14
C LYS A 212 5.39 1.60 24.38
N ASP A 213 4.99 2.55 23.55
CA ASP A 213 5.31 3.96 23.73
C ASP A 213 4.33 4.60 24.71
N GLU A 214 4.88 5.20 25.77
CA GLU A 214 4.10 5.77 26.87
C GLU A 214 3.12 6.83 26.36
N LYS A 215 3.55 7.69 25.44
CA LYS A 215 2.70 8.75 24.90
C LYS A 215 1.58 8.19 24.02
N PHE A 216 1.87 7.20 23.18
CA PHE A 216 0.86 6.52 22.39
C PHE A 216 -0.19 5.85 23.29
N ILE A 217 0.23 5.08 24.29
CA ILE A 217 -0.67 4.39 25.22
C ILE A 217 -1.53 5.40 25.98
N GLN A 218 -0.92 6.46 26.52
CA GLN A 218 -1.63 7.52 27.24
C GLN A 218 -2.70 8.18 26.36
N LEU A 219 -2.38 8.51 25.11
CA LEU A 219 -3.34 9.11 24.18
C LEU A 219 -4.40 8.12 23.70
N ALA A 220 -4.07 6.84 23.53
CA ALA A 220 -5.02 5.80 23.16
C ALA A 220 -6.06 5.54 24.27
N GLN A 221 -5.64 5.62 25.53
CA GLN A 221 -6.49 5.39 26.71
C GLN A 221 -7.22 6.64 27.20
N LYS A 222 -6.77 7.84 26.79
CA LYS A 222 -7.40 9.13 27.13
C LYS A 222 -8.89 9.14 26.78
N GLU A 223 -9.67 9.78 27.62
CA GLU A 223 -11.10 10.02 27.39
C GLU A 223 -11.29 11.29 26.56
N TYR A 224 -11.92 11.16 25.40
CA TYR A 224 -12.18 12.28 24.49
C TYR A 224 -13.63 12.74 24.56
N SER A 225 -13.84 14.06 24.63
CA SER A 225 -15.16 14.69 24.43
C SER A 225 -15.28 15.19 22.99
N PHE A 226 -16.35 14.81 22.29
CA PHE A 226 -16.51 15.11 20.87
C PHE A 226 -16.99 16.53 20.53
N GLU A 227 -17.40 17.32 21.51
CA GLU A 227 -17.88 18.69 21.28
C GLU A 227 -16.76 19.68 20.98
N VAL A 228 -15.49 19.31 21.18
CA VAL A 228 -14.31 20.20 21.01
C VAL A 228 -13.29 19.59 20.03
N PRO A 229 -13.44 19.80 18.71
CA PRO A 229 -12.63 19.16 17.67
C PRO A 229 -11.13 19.50 17.71
N GLU A 230 -10.76 20.72 18.10
CA GLU A 230 -9.36 21.16 18.06
C GLU A 230 -8.45 20.39 19.03
N SER A 231 -9.00 19.92 20.16
CA SER A 231 -8.25 19.14 21.15
C SER A 231 -7.93 17.74 20.65
N ILE A 232 -8.79 17.13 19.83
CA ILE A 232 -8.60 15.74 19.39
C ILE A 232 -7.76 15.66 18.12
N GLU A 233 -7.79 16.69 17.28
CA GLU A 233 -7.09 16.70 16.00
C GLU A 233 -5.57 16.56 16.18
N ASN A 234 -4.98 17.27 17.15
CA ASN A 234 -3.55 17.16 17.45
C ASN A 234 -3.16 15.76 17.97
N ASP A 235 -3.98 15.19 18.85
CA ASP A 235 -3.74 13.86 19.42
C ASP A 235 -3.92 12.77 18.34
N LEU A 236 -4.94 12.87 17.49
CA LEU A 236 -5.16 11.98 16.35
C LEU A 236 -4.02 12.07 15.34
N ASN A 237 -3.58 13.29 15.02
CA ASN A 237 -2.43 13.50 14.14
C ASN A 237 -1.18 12.83 14.72
N TYR A 238 -0.96 12.92 16.04
CA TYR A 238 0.12 12.18 16.68
C TYR A 238 -0.06 10.66 16.55
N LEU A 239 -1.24 10.13 16.90
CA LEU A 239 -1.53 8.69 16.86
C LEU A 239 -1.37 8.10 15.44
N PHE A 240 -1.93 8.76 14.42
CA PHE A 240 -1.80 8.31 13.03
C PHE A 240 -0.36 8.44 12.52
N ASN A 241 0.35 9.52 12.84
CA ASN A 241 1.76 9.65 12.46
C ASN A 241 2.63 8.63 13.18
N TYR A 242 2.31 8.29 14.43
CA TYR A 242 2.98 7.25 15.19
C TYR A 242 2.80 5.87 14.52
N LEU A 243 1.57 5.51 14.15
CA LEU A 243 1.26 4.28 13.43
C LEU A 243 1.88 4.22 12.01
N LYS A 244 2.25 5.36 11.42
CA LYS A 244 2.99 5.40 10.15
C LYS A 244 4.49 5.14 10.33
N ARG A 245 5.02 5.17 11.55
CA ARG A 245 6.46 4.95 11.80
C ARG A 245 6.89 3.52 11.53
N PHE A 246 6.04 2.54 11.82
CA PHE A 246 6.34 1.14 11.57
C PHE A 246 5.12 0.42 11.01
N ARG A 247 5.27 -0.28 9.89
CA ARG A 247 4.22 -1.14 9.34
C ARG A 247 4.68 -2.58 9.16
N ILE A 248 3.79 -3.51 9.46
CA ILE A 248 3.99 -4.92 9.15
C ILE A 248 3.25 -5.23 7.85
N LEU A 249 3.97 -5.71 6.84
CA LEU A 249 3.44 -6.16 5.57
C LEU A 249 3.54 -7.66 5.43
N THR A 250 2.48 -8.26 4.89
CA THR A 250 2.42 -9.69 4.59
C THR A 250 2.05 -9.91 3.13
N ALA A 251 2.40 -11.09 2.61
CA ALA A 251 1.98 -11.49 1.29
C ALA A 251 0.46 -11.74 1.21
N THR A 252 -0.12 -12.29 2.28
CA THR A 252 -1.51 -12.74 2.32
C THR A 252 -2.28 -12.26 3.54
N GLN A 253 -3.61 -12.35 3.49
CA GLN A 253 -4.47 -11.96 4.59
C GLN A 253 -4.73 -13.11 5.60
N VAL A 254 -4.86 -14.36 5.14
CA VAL A 254 -5.51 -15.45 5.92
C VAL A 254 -4.60 -16.65 6.24
N PHE A 255 -3.44 -16.82 5.59
CA PHE A 255 -2.55 -17.95 5.86
C PHE A 255 -1.78 -17.81 7.19
N SER A 256 -0.94 -18.80 7.55
CA SER A 256 -0.21 -18.87 8.83
C SER A 256 0.63 -17.61 9.09
N THR A 257 1.24 -17.03 8.06
CA THR A 257 2.00 -15.77 8.11
C THR A 257 1.18 -14.55 7.68
N GLY A 258 -0.13 -14.69 7.56
CA GLY A 258 -1.03 -13.66 7.06
C GLY A 258 -1.31 -12.54 8.06
N ALA A 259 -1.77 -11.41 7.55
CA ALA A 259 -2.05 -10.21 8.35
C ALA A 259 -3.01 -10.49 9.52
N LYS A 260 -4.03 -11.36 9.34
CA LYS A 260 -4.96 -11.71 10.43
C LYS A 260 -4.28 -12.39 11.61
N VAL A 261 -3.31 -13.26 11.37
CA VAL A 261 -2.59 -13.97 12.45
C VAL A 261 -1.75 -13.00 13.26
N LEU A 262 -0.98 -12.14 12.58
CA LEU A 262 -0.14 -11.13 13.22
C LEU A 262 -0.96 -10.10 14.00
N ASN A 263 -2.05 -9.61 13.43
CA ASN A 263 -2.97 -8.71 14.14
C ASN A 263 -3.55 -9.38 15.40
N LYS A 264 -3.89 -10.66 15.34
CA LYS A 264 -4.36 -11.42 16.52
C LYS A 264 -3.28 -11.55 17.59
N ILE A 265 -2.03 -11.83 17.20
CA ILE A 265 -0.89 -11.90 18.12
C ILE A 265 -0.71 -10.55 18.84
N ILE A 266 -0.68 -9.45 18.09
CA ILE A 266 -0.50 -8.09 18.63
C ILE A 266 -1.65 -7.72 19.58
N ARG A 267 -2.90 -8.02 19.21
CA ARG A 267 -4.06 -7.83 20.09
C ARG A 267 -3.92 -8.59 21.40
N LEU A 268 -3.49 -9.85 21.36
CA LEU A 268 -3.30 -10.65 22.58
C LEU A 268 -2.22 -10.06 23.49
N LEU A 269 -1.11 -9.58 22.91
CA LEU A 269 -0.04 -8.92 23.67
C LEU A 269 -0.54 -7.63 24.34
N TRP A 270 -1.32 -6.82 23.62
CA TRP A 270 -1.93 -5.62 24.20
C TRP A 270 -2.85 -5.94 25.38
N LEU A 271 -3.74 -6.93 25.23
CA LEU A 271 -4.68 -7.32 26.29
C LEU A 271 -3.98 -7.86 27.54
N MET A 272 -2.87 -8.59 27.37
CA MET A 272 -2.08 -9.11 28.50
C MET A 272 -1.42 -8.00 29.32
N GLU A 273 -0.98 -6.91 28.68
CA GLU A 273 -0.24 -5.83 29.33
C GLU A 273 -1.15 -4.71 29.85
N ASN A 274 -2.28 -4.43 29.18
CA ASN A 274 -3.08 -3.22 29.46
C ASN A 274 -4.45 -3.46 30.09
N GLU A 275 -5.13 -4.61 29.90
CA GLU A 275 -6.45 -4.85 30.51
C GLU A 275 -7.03 -6.25 30.21
N ALA A 276 -7.20 -7.09 31.24
CA ALA A 276 -7.84 -8.40 31.12
C ALA A 276 -9.37 -8.33 30.94
N ASN A 277 -10.02 -7.20 31.28
CA ASN A 277 -11.48 -7.05 31.26
C ASN A 277 -12.08 -6.87 29.86
N LEU A 278 -11.25 -6.65 28.83
CA LEU A 278 -11.65 -6.48 27.43
C LEU A 278 -11.61 -7.78 26.62
N LEU A 279 -11.43 -8.95 27.25
CA LEU A 279 -11.38 -10.24 26.55
C LEU A 279 -12.61 -10.49 25.64
N ASN A 280 -13.78 -9.94 26.02
CA ASN A 280 -15.05 -10.08 25.30
C ASN A 280 -15.36 -8.95 24.32
N SER A 281 -14.59 -7.85 24.28
CA SER A 281 -14.80 -6.78 23.31
C SER A 281 -14.11 -7.12 21.99
N GLU A 282 -14.78 -6.87 20.87
CA GLU A 282 -14.18 -7.07 19.54
C GLU A 282 -12.94 -6.19 19.35
N HIS A 283 -13.03 -4.95 19.85
CA HIS A 283 -12.02 -3.91 19.72
C HIS A 283 -11.54 -3.36 21.07
N PHE A 284 -10.42 -2.63 21.04
CA PHE A 284 -9.82 -2.00 22.21
C PHE A 284 -9.30 -0.58 21.89
N PRO A 285 -9.12 0.30 22.91
CA PRO A 285 -8.60 1.65 22.71
C PRO A 285 -7.18 1.62 22.15
N GLY A 286 -6.92 2.41 21.10
CA GLY A 286 -5.65 2.43 20.38
C GLY A 286 -5.56 1.46 19.20
N GLU A 287 -6.56 0.60 18.99
CA GLU A 287 -6.54 -0.33 17.87
C GLU A 287 -6.68 0.41 16.53
N PRO A 288 -5.66 0.36 15.64
CA PRO A 288 -5.76 0.87 14.30
C PRO A 288 -6.57 -0.10 13.45
N VAL A 289 -7.41 0.46 12.61
CA VAL A 289 -8.30 -0.29 11.74
C VAL A 289 -8.29 0.25 10.33
N ILE A 290 -8.62 -0.60 9.37
CA ILE A 290 -8.72 -0.26 7.96
C ILE A 290 -10.07 -0.73 7.43
N VAL A 291 -10.72 0.14 6.67
CA VAL A 291 -11.96 -0.17 5.96
C VAL A 291 -11.63 -1.06 4.78
N THR A 292 -12.39 -2.15 4.60
CA THR A 292 -12.13 -3.11 3.52
C THR A 292 -13.12 -3.03 2.37
N GLU A 293 -14.18 -2.25 2.52
CA GLU A 293 -15.21 -2.07 1.50
C GLU A 293 -15.76 -0.64 1.54
N ASN A 294 -16.09 -0.10 0.38
CA ASN A 294 -16.63 1.26 0.28
C ASN A 294 -18.02 1.34 0.93
N ASN A 295 -18.15 2.18 1.95
CA ASN A 295 -19.41 2.57 2.55
C ASN A 295 -19.75 4.02 2.19
N TYR A 296 -20.49 4.18 1.09
CA TYR A 296 -20.88 5.49 0.56
C TYR A 296 -21.80 6.28 1.49
N ARG A 297 -22.55 5.62 2.38
CA ARG A 297 -23.41 6.31 3.37
C ARG A 297 -22.55 7.02 4.42
N LEU A 298 -21.52 6.34 4.91
CA LEU A 298 -20.58 6.88 5.89
C LEU A 298 -19.47 7.73 5.24
N ARG A 299 -19.36 7.68 3.90
CA ARG A 299 -18.25 8.25 3.11
C ARG A 299 -16.89 7.69 3.53
N LEU A 300 -16.87 6.41 3.90
CA LEU A 300 -15.67 5.64 4.17
C LEU A 300 -15.38 4.76 2.96
N PHE A 301 -14.14 4.72 2.50
CA PHE A 301 -13.70 3.98 1.33
C PHE A 301 -12.71 2.89 1.73
N ASN A 302 -12.61 1.85 0.90
CA ASN A 302 -11.65 0.77 1.07
C ASN A 302 -10.23 1.36 1.10
N GLY A 303 -9.49 1.05 2.16
CA GLY A 303 -8.18 1.61 2.45
C GLY A 303 -8.17 2.73 3.49
N ASP A 304 -9.33 3.34 3.80
CA ASP A 304 -9.42 4.37 4.82
C ASP A 304 -9.02 3.80 6.19
N GLN A 305 -8.15 4.54 6.88
CA GLN A 305 -7.59 4.15 8.17
C GLN A 305 -8.28 4.90 9.29
N GLY A 306 -8.54 4.19 10.39
CA GLY A 306 -9.11 4.75 11.60
C GLY A 306 -8.45 4.16 12.84
N ILE A 307 -8.88 4.64 14.00
CA ILE A 307 -8.40 4.15 15.30
C ILE A 307 -9.56 4.12 16.29
N PHE A 308 -9.65 3.07 17.10
CA PHE A 308 -10.63 3.01 18.18
C PHE A 308 -10.15 3.83 19.39
N LEU A 309 -11.01 4.70 19.91
CA LEU A 309 -10.71 5.54 21.08
C LEU A 309 -11.87 5.56 22.07
N ASN A 310 -11.52 5.86 23.32
CA ASN A 310 -12.46 6.03 24.41
C ASN A 310 -13.13 7.40 24.34
N CYS A 311 -14.45 7.41 24.23
CA CYS A 311 -15.20 8.61 23.94
C CYS A 311 -16.32 8.85 24.94
N LEU A 312 -16.31 10.01 25.59
CA LEU A 312 -17.32 10.39 26.54
C LEU A 312 -18.57 10.90 25.81
N ASN A 313 -19.69 10.21 26.01
CA ASN A 313 -20.99 10.67 25.52
C ASN A 313 -21.48 11.84 26.40
N SER A 314 -21.65 13.03 25.82
CA SER A 314 -22.02 14.24 26.57
C SER A 314 -23.37 14.14 27.26
N GLU A 315 -24.34 13.43 26.68
CA GLU A 315 -25.71 13.29 27.19
C GLU A 315 -25.78 12.23 28.29
N THR A 316 -25.19 11.06 28.07
CA THR A 316 -25.29 9.92 29.00
C THR A 316 -24.17 9.90 30.05
N LYS A 317 -23.11 10.70 29.84
CA LYS A 317 -21.86 10.70 30.62
C LYS A 317 -21.19 9.32 30.70
N LYS A 318 -21.51 8.42 29.76
CA LYS A 318 -20.89 7.09 29.65
C LYS A 318 -19.72 7.12 28.69
N LEU A 319 -18.68 6.36 29.02
CA LEU A 319 -17.54 6.11 28.14
C LEU A 319 -17.92 5.03 27.13
N GLU A 320 -17.74 5.33 25.85
CA GLU A 320 -18.08 4.45 24.73
C GLU A 320 -16.88 4.31 23.81
N LEU A 321 -16.58 3.07 23.39
CA LEU A 321 -15.52 2.82 22.41
C LEU A 321 -16.04 3.10 21.00
N LYS A 322 -15.41 4.04 20.30
CA LYS A 322 -15.79 4.45 18.94
C LYS A 322 -14.60 4.46 18.01
N ALA A 323 -14.82 4.10 16.75
CA ALA A 323 -13.83 4.21 15.70
C ALA A 323 -13.80 5.65 15.18
N VAL A 324 -12.60 6.21 15.06
CA VAL A 324 -12.35 7.59 14.67
C VAL A 324 -11.62 7.61 13.33
N PHE A 325 -12.18 8.34 12.36
CA PHE A 325 -11.65 8.46 11.00
C PHE A 325 -11.55 9.93 10.59
N GLU A 326 -10.57 10.24 9.75
CA GLU A 326 -10.54 11.50 9.02
C GLU A 326 -11.30 11.31 7.70
N VAL A 327 -12.42 12.02 7.55
CA VAL A 327 -13.30 11.93 6.38
C VAL A 327 -13.49 13.32 5.79
N GLU A 328 -12.98 13.53 4.57
CA GLU A 328 -13.04 14.82 3.85
C GLU A 328 -12.45 15.98 4.70
N GLY A 329 -11.32 15.74 5.36
CA GLY A 329 -10.63 16.72 6.21
C GLY A 329 -11.32 17.02 7.54
N LYS A 330 -12.28 16.18 7.95
CA LYS A 330 -12.97 16.31 9.25
C LYS A 330 -12.93 14.99 10.01
N VAL A 331 -12.69 15.09 11.31
CA VAL A 331 -12.76 13.93 12.21
C VAL A 331 -14.23 13.51 12.37
N LYS A 332 -14.52 12.24 12.10
CA LYS A 332 -15.83 11.62 12.29
C LYS A 332 -15.70 10.35 13.10
N THR A 333 -16.73 10.03 13.88
CA THR A 333 -16.73 8.87 14.76
C THR A 333 -17.94 7.99 14.54
N PHE A 334 -17.70 6.70 14.71
CA PHE A 334 -18.66 5.65 14.38
C PHE A 334 -18.62 4.58 15.46
N TYR A 335 -19.78 4.01 15.76
CA TYR A 335 -19.83 2.81 16.57
C TYR A 335 -19.33 1.61 15.77
N GLY A 336 -18.63 0.68 16.42
CA GLY A 336 -18.11 -0.52 15.75
C GLY A 336 -19.18 -1.30 14.98
N HIS A 337 -20.39 -1.44 15.55
CA HIS A 337 -21.50 -2.14 14.89
C HIS A 337 -22.00 -1.48 13.60
N GLN A 338 -21.68 -0.20 13.34
CA GLN A 338 -21.99 0.49 12.08
C GLN A 338 -20.98 0.15 10.97
N LEU A 339 -19.85 -0.45 11.33
CA LEU A 339 -18.70 -0.71 10.48
C LEU A 339 -18.55 -2.21 10.19
N HIS A 340 -19.38 -2.76 9.31
CA HIS A 340 -19.39 -4.20 9.01
C HIS A 340 -18.13 -4.73 8.30
N HIS A 341 -17.38 -3.86 7.61
CA HIS A 341 -16.23 -4.23 6.79
C HIS A 341 -14.95 -3.57 7.30
N LEU A 342 -14.59 -3.94 8.53
CA LEU A 342 -13.46 -3.37 9.28
C LEU A 342 -12.46 -4.47 9.64
N GLN A 343 -11.16 -4.16 9.55
CA GLN A 343 -10.09 -5.07 9.95
C GLN A 343 -9.03 -4.33 10.76
N SER A 344 -8.42 -4.98 11.75
CA SER A 344 -7.23 -4.45 12.41
C SER A 344 -6.11 -4.21 11.39
N ALA A 345 -5.33 -3.15 11.60
CA ALA A 345 -4.41 -2.63 10.61
C ALA A 345 -2.92 -2.68 11.01
N TYR A 346 -2.52 -3.23 12.16
CA TYR A 346 -1.10 -3.31 12.53
C TYR A 346 -0.27 -4.04 11.45
N ALA A 347 -0.81 -5.17 10.99
CA ALA A 347 -0.38 -5.88 9.80
C ALA A 347 -1.39 -5.71 8.66
N SER A 348 -0.89 -5.55 7.45
CA SER A 348 -1.68 -5.44 6.22
C SER A 348 -0.99 -6.16 5.06
N THR A 349 -1.72 -6.41 3.97
CA THR A 349 -1.10 -7.00 2.78
C THR A 349 -0.32 -5.96 1.97
N VAL A 350 0.70 -6.38 1.22
CA VAL A 350 1.44 -5.49 0.31
C VAL A 350 0.49 -4.76 -0.66
N HIS A 351 -0.50 -5.47 -1.22
CA HIS A 351 -1.54 -4.90 -2.08
C HIS A 351 -2.28 -3.71 -1.42
N LYS A 352 -2.69 -3.85 -0.15
CA LYS A 352 -3.41 -2.79 0.58
C LYS A 352 -2.52 -1.62 1.01
N SER A 353 -1.19 -1.79 0.91
CA SER A 353 -0.22 -0.76 1.25
C SER A 353 0.16 0.15 0.07
N GLN A 354 -0.32 -0.13 -1.14
CA GLN A 354 -0.09 0.70 -2.32
C GLN A 354 -0.58 2.14 -2.08
N GLY A 355 0.21 3.12 -2.51
CA GLY A 355 -0.03 4.54 -2.23
C GLY A 355 0.32 5.01 -0.80
N ALA A 356 0.56 4.11 0.16
CA ALA A 356 1.04 4.46 1.50
C ALA A 356 2.57 4.43 1.59
N GLU A 357 3.14 5.09 2.59
CA GLU A 357 4.58 5.07 2.87
C GLU A 357 4.83 5.04 4.39
N PHE A 358 5.87 4.34 4.81
CA PHE A 358 6.19 4.13 6.22
C PHE A 358 7.68 4.40 6.48
N ASP A 359 8.02 4.83 7.70
CA ASP A 359 9.43 5.05 8.06
C ASP A 359 10.18 3.71 8.09
N HIS A 360 9.63 2.74 8.83
CA HIS A 360 10.15 1.40 8.99
C HIS A 360 9.10 0.38 8.57
N LEU A 361 9.57 -0.75 8.04
CA LEU A 361 8.69 -1.79 7.51
C LEU A 361 9.22 -3.16 7.90
N ALA A 362 8.35 -4.06 8.35
CA ALA A 362 8.64 -5.48 8.40
C ALA A 362 7.90 -6.20 7.28
N LEU A 363 8.61 -6.97 6.45
CA LEU A 363 8.02 -7.83 5.43
C LEU A 363 8.07 -9.28 5.90
N ILE A 364 6.91 -9.87 6.18
CA ILE A 364 6.80 -11.27 6.59
C ILE A 364 6.58 -12.13 5.35
N LEU A 365 7.58 -12.95 5.03
CA LEU A 365 7.51 -13.91 3.94
C LEU A 365 6.61 -15.10 4.31
N PRO A 366 5.93 -15.72 3.32
CA PRO A 366 5.13 -16.91 3.56
C PRO A 366 5.98 -18.09 4.04
N GLU A 367 5.41 -18.89 4.93
CA GLU A 367 5.96 -20.18 5.35
C GLU A 367 5.89 -21.16 4.17
N LEU A 368 6.96 -21.93 3.95
CA LEU A 368 6.97 -23.04 3.00
C LEU A 368 6.30 -24.28 3.60
N SER A 369 5.09 -24.14 4.15
CA SER A 369 4.39 -25.30 4.70
C SER A 369 3.89 -26.20 3.56
N ILE A 370 4.34 -27.45 3.56
CA ILE A 370 3.74 -28.54 2.79
C ILE A 370 2.29 -28.69 3.30
N ASP A 371 1.32 -28.74 2.40
CA ASP A 371 -0.09 -28.98 2.75
C ASP A 371 -0.20 -30.29 3.57
N PRO A 372 -0.66 -30.25 4.84
CA PRO A 372 -0.68 -31.45 5.69
C PRO A 372 -1.65 -32.53 5.21
N ILE A 373 -2.57 -32.23 4.28
CA ILE A 373 -3.50 -33.22 3.71
C ILE A 373 -2.88 -33.96 2.52
N ILE A 374 -1.98 -33.29 1.79
CA ILE A 374 -1.35 -33.82 0.58
C ILE A 374 0.15 -33.82 0.89
N GLY A 375 0.69 -34.94 1.38
CA GLY A 375 2.10 -35.10 1.80
C GLY A 375 3.16 -34.93 0.69
N LYS A 376 2.93 -34.04 -0.29
CA LYS A 376 3.87 -33.54 -1.28
C LYS A 376 3.65 -32.02 -1.41
N PRO A 377 4.71 -31.22 -1.59
CA PRO A 377 4.54 -29.80 -1.91
C PRO A 377 3.72 -29.71 -3.20
N GLU A 378 2.48 -29.22 -3.14
CA GLU A 378 1.74 -28.80 -4.34
C GLU A 378 2.62 -27.78 -5.08
N PRO A 379 3.21 -28.12 -6.24
CA PRO A 379 4.17 -27.24 -6.90
C PRO A 379 3.46 -26.14 -7.71
N GLY A 380 2.41 -25.52 -7.14
CA GLY A 380 1.53 -24.62 -7.90
C GLY A 380 0.90 -23.46 -7.13
N ARG A 381 0.35 -23.68 -5.92
CA ARG A 381 -0.47 -22.64 -5.26
C ARG A 381 0.27 -21.74 -4.27
N MET A 382 1.16 -22.29 -3.42
CA MET A 382 1.89 -21.47 -2.44
C MET A 382 3.21 -20.88 -2.97
N ARG A 383 3.88 -21.57 -3.91
CA ARG A 383 5.14 -21.11 -4.53
C ARG A 383 5.03 -19.81 -5.33
N ASN A 384 3.82 -19.37 -5.67
CA ASN A 384 3.57 -18.18 -6.50
C ASN A 384 2.84 -17.05 -5.76
N ILE A 385 2.74 -17.12 -4.43
CA ILE A 385 2.09 -16.04 -3.67
C ILE A 385 2.95 -14.78 -3.71
N MET A 386 4.28 -14.93 -3.61
CA MET A 386 5.22 -13.82 -3.72
C MET A 386 5.73 -13.71 -5.15
N SER A 387 5.69 -12.49 -5.69
CA SER A 387 6.31 -12.10 -6.95
C SER A 387 7.39 -11.04 -6.72
N ARG A 388 8.21 -10.84 -7.74
CA ARG A 388 9.21 -9.78 -7.79
C ARG A 388 8.56 -8.41 -7.64
N GLU A 389 7.45 -8.19 -8.34
CA GLU A 389 6.70 -6.94 -8.29
C GLU A 389 6.13 -6.69 -6.88
N MET A 390 5.71 -7.74 -6.16
CA MET A 390 5.28 -7.61 -4.76
C MET A 390 6.44 -7.29 -3.82
N LEU A 391 7.59 -7.93 -3.98
CA LEU A 391 8.80 -7.64 -3.20
C LEU A 391 9.27 -6.21 -3.44
N TYR A 392 9.37 -5.80 -4.70
CA TYR A 392 9.72 -4.43 -5.11
C TYR A 392 8.75 -3.40 -4.52
N THR A 393 7.44 -3.67 -4.61
CA THR A 393 6.43 -2.79 -4.03
C THR A 393 6.62 -2.67 -2.52
N ALA A 394 6.79 -3.78 -1.80
CA ALA A 394 7.00 -3.75 -0.35
C ALA A 394 8.24 -2.96 0.05
N LEU A 395 9.37 -3.14 -0.65
CA LEU A 395 10.62 -2.41 -0.40
C LEU A 395 10.44 -0.90 -0.59
N THR A 396 9.81 -0.49 -1.69
CA THR A 396 9.61 0.93 -2.04
C THR A 396 8.58 1.67 -1.16
N ARG A 397 7.84 0.94 -0.32
CA ARG A 397 6.97 1.55 0.71
C ARG A 397 7.74 2.07 1.93
N ALA A 398 8.96 1.58 2.17
CA ALA A 398 9.78 2.05 3.28
C ALA A 398 10.58 3.32 2.93
N LYS A 399 10.73 4.21 3.90
CA LYS A 399 11.55 5.42 3.78
C LYS A 399 12.95 5.24 4.37
N LYS A 400 13.06 4.53 5.50
CA LYS A 400 14.30 4.41 6.28
C LYS A 400 14.80 2.99 6.38
N SER A 401 13.94 2.01 6.68
CA SER A 401 14.41 0.62 6.75
C SER A 401 13.35 -0.44 6.46
N VAL A 402 13.83 -1.61 6.05
CA VAL A 402 13.02 -2.79 5.83
C VAL A 402 13.64 -3.96 6.60
N LEU A 403 12.84 -4.66 7.40
CA LEU A 403 13.20 -5.93 8.02
C LEU A 403 12.43 -7.05 7.32
N ILE A 404 13.12 -7.89 6.57
CA ILE A 404 12.55 -9.05 5.91
C ILE A 404 12.70 -10.25 6.85
N LEU A 405 11.60 -10.95 7.15
CA LEU A 405 11.60 -12.16 7.96
C LEU A 405 11.11 -13.34 7.14
N GLY A 406 11.86 -14.44 7.13
CA GLY A 406 11.47 -15.70 6.51
C GLY A 406 12.64 -16.47 5.92
N GLU A 407 12.36 -17.54 5.19
CA GLU A 407 13.40 -18.39 4.63
C GLU A 407 14.09 -17.72 3.43
N LYS A 408 15.40 -17.88 3.34
CA LYS A 408 16.23 -17.34 2.25
C LYS A 408 15.72 -17.79 0.88
N THR A 409 15.36 -19.08 0.77
CA THR A 409 14.83 -19.69 -0.45
C THR A 409 13.54 -19.03 -0.93
N VAL A 410 12.67 -18.58 -0.02
CA VAL A 410 11.43 -17.87 -0.34
C VAL A 410 11.74 -16.50 -0.91
N LEU A 411 12.68 -15.78 -0.31
CA LEU A 411 13.10 -14.46 -0.78
C LEU A 411 13.70 -14.53 -2.19
N GLU A 412 14.64 -15.46 -2.41
CA GLU A 412 15.28 -15.67 -3.71
C GLU A 412 14.24 -16.09 -4.78
N THR A 413 13.36 -17.03 -4.44
CA THR A 413 12.28 -17.46 -5.35
C THR A 413 11.33 -16.31 -5.68
N ALA A 414 10.95 -15.49 -4.69
CA ALA A 414 10.11 -14.32 -4.89
C ALA A 414 10.75 -13.32 -5.86
N ALA A 415 12.05 -13.03 -5.70
CA ALA A 415 12.77 -12.11 -6.57
C ALA A 415 12.86 -12.59 -8.03
N LEU A 416 12.92 -13.90 -8.24
CA LEU A 416 12.96 -14.51 -9.58
C LEU A 416 11.57 -14.60 -10.24
N ASN A 417 10.50 -14.69 -9.46
CA ASN A 417 9.17 -14.99 -9.98
C ASN A 417 8.47 -13.72 -10.50
N LYS A 418 8.26 -13.64 -11.81
CA LYS A 418 7.49 -12.55 -12.44
C LYS A 418 5.99 -12.80 -12.32
N GLU A 419 5.23 -11.81 -11.88
CA GLU A 419 3.79 -11.86 -11.98
C GLU A 419 3.32 -11.82 -13.44
N LYS A 420 2.57 -12.84 -13.87
CA LYS A 420 2.05 -12.93 -15.24
C LYS A 420 0.60 -12.47 -15.27
N ARG A 421 0.36 -11.25 -15.78
CA ARG A 421 -0.98 -10.77 -16.16
C ARG A 421 -0.95 -10.26 -17.58
N TYR A 422 -1.71 -10.91 -18.46
CA TYR A 422 -1.84 -10.51 -19.86
C TYR A 422 -3.25 -9.98 -20.08
N SER A 423 -3.38 -8.75 -20.59
CA SER A 423 -4.64 -8.19 -21.08
C SER A 423 -4.74 -8.21 -22.61
N GLY A 424 -3.61 -8.39 -23.31
CA GLY A 424 -3.52 -8.30 -24.77
C GLY A 424 -3.75 -6.87 -25.30
N LEU A 425 -3.80 -5.88 -24.40
CA LEU A 425 -4.08 -4.50 -24.74
C LEU A 425 -2.89 -3.88 -25.47
N GLY A 426 -1.67 -4.13 -25.00
CA GLY A 426 -0.44 -3.67 -25.64
C GLY A 426 -0.30 -4.19 -27.07
N SER A 427 -0.59 -5.47 -27.31
CA SER A 427 -0.51 -6.05 -28.66
C SER A 427 -1.57 -5.48 -29.61
N ILE A 428 -2.81 -5.28 -29.14
CA ILE A 428 -3.89 -4.70 -29.94
C ILE A 428 -3.63 -3.22 -30.28
N ILE A 429 -3.12 -2.44 -29.33
CA ILE A 429 -2.78 -1.02 -29.56
C ILE A 429 -1.70 -0.92 -30.64
N ARG A 430 -0.70 -1.80 -30.59
CA ARG A 430 0.37 -1.85 -31.59
C ARG A 430 -0.13 -2.32 -32.97
N SER A 431 -1.04 -3.30 -33.03
CA SER A 431 -1.54 -3.84 -34.30
C SER A 431 -2.60 -2.97 -35.00
N LYS A 432 -3.27 -2.06 -34.31
CA LYS A 432 -4.26 -1.14 -34.92
C LYS A 432 -3.64 0.11 -35.54
N MET A 433 -2.35 0.36 -35.31
CA MET A 433 -1.61 1.47 -35.91
C MET A 433 -0.66 1.04 -37.04
N SER A 434 -0.55 -0.27 -37.31
CA SER A 434 -0.10 -0.82 -38.59
C SER A 434 -1.27 -0.91 -39.56
#